data_AF-A0A2T7X702-F1
#
_entry.id   AF-A0A2T7X702-F1
#
_cell.length_a   1.000
_cell.length_b   1.000
_cell.length_c   1.000
_cell.angle_alpha   90.00
_cell.angle_beta   90.00
_cell.angle_gamma   90.00
#
_symmetry.space_group_name_H-M   'P 1'
#
loop_
_entity.id
_entity.type
_entity.pdbx_description
1 polymer ?
#
loop_
_entity_poly.entity_id
_entity_poly.type
_entity_poly.pdbx_seq_one_letter_code
_entity_poly.pdbx_strand_id
1 'polypeptide(L)'
;MPDRFLVSAVGAVVDVDVSSRDAEFRIRAHEAWADAWYEGARTPDVIVAVRDGLEDDAALSMLSTDVTIAALAHRRADPVWMLHAAGLADESGRVVVLSAPSGTGKTTAARHLSRRYAYVSDETIAIAPDGGVEPYRKPLSIIEAHSTHKAQVALSSLDGGRPLPSSLRVAKIVVIDRSADGPEQPSLEELDVAEALELLGPQTSYLCDGEAPLQRIAALLEATGGAVRLRYREVADIDPIIERLLRTELRPVDAVSPRPTASDGAPTRADAFARAATADELDLGGRIAILQRTPTGGQVHVLDGIGPSLWAAAHGHTLAEIVEAVVSAHGEPETGDARSIVQAALQELVEDGLLQAPTAQT
;
A
#
# COMPACT_ATOMS: atom_id res chain seq x y z
N MET A 1 -19.62 -30.66 7.92
CA MET A 1 -18.89 -29.38 8.04
C MET A 1 -19.85 -28.34 8.58
N PRO A 2 -19.40 -27.41 9.45
CA PRO A 2 -20.26 -26.36 9.96
C PRO A 2 -20.58 -25.36 8.84
N ASP A 3 -21.74 -24.72 8.96
CA ASP A 3 -22.29 -23.80 7.97
C ASP A 3 -21.59 -22.43 7.98
N ARG A 4 -20.75 -22.21 9.00
CA ARG A 4 -19.98 -21.01 9.24
C ARG A 4 -18.60 -21.35 9.78
N PHE A 5 -17.61 -20.52 9.50
CA PHE A 5 -16.27 -20.64 10.07
C PHE A 5 -15.58 -19.28 10.15
N LEU A 6 -14.64 -19.14 11.09
CA LEU A 6 -13.88 -17.91 11.29
C LEU A 6 -12.55 -17.96 10.57
N VAL A 7 -12.19 -16.87 9.91
CA VAL A 7 -10.87 -16.68 9.29
C VAL A 7 -10.24 -15.37 9.73
N SER A 8 -8.90 -15.38 9.83
CA SER A 8 -8.10 -14.17 10.00
C SER A 8 -7.78 -13.58 8.64
N ALA A 9 -8.17 -12.33 8.43
CA ALA A 9 -7.90 -11.58 7.22
C ALA A 9 -7.38 -10.19 7.57
N VAL A 10 -6.09 -9.93 7.32
CA VAL A 10 -5.47 -8.61 7.53
C VAL A 10 -5.66 -8.13 8.99
N GLY A 11 -5.61 -9.08 9.95
CA GLY A 11 -5.81 -8.84 11.38
C GLY A 11 -7.27 -8.65 11.84
N ALA A 12 -8.25 -8.74 10.92
CA ALA A 12 -9.67 -8.84 11.25
C ALA A 12 -10.12 -10.30 11.34
N VAL A 13 -11.08 -10.61 12.22
CA VAL A 13 -11.74 -11.91 12.30
C VAL A 13 -13.03 -11.85 11.49
N VAL A 14 -13.08 -12.60 10.40
CA VAL A 14 -14.21 -12.65 9.47
C VAL A 14 -14.98 -13.94 9.68
N ASP A 15 -16.29 -13.83 9.90
CA ASP A 15 -17.21 -14.98 9.92
C ASP A 15 -17.74 -15.24 8.51
N VAL A 16 -17.28 -16.35 7.94
CA VAL A 16 -17.63 -16.78 6.59
C VAL A 16 -18.88 -17.67 6.65
N ASP A 17 -19.97 -17.19 6.07
CA ASP A 17 -21.26 -17.88 6.02
C ASP A 17 -21.46 -18.59 4.68
N VAL A 18 -21.50 -19.91 4.73
CA VAL A 18 -21.72 -20.81 3.59
C VAL A 18 -23.04 -21.61 3.73
N SER A 19 -23.94 -21.15 4.60
CA SER A 19 -25.21 -21.82 4.90
C SER A 19 -26.16 -21.93 3.71
N SER A 20 -26.07 -21.02 2.74
CA SER A 20 -26.90 -21.06 1.51
C SER A 20 -26.47 -22.12 0.49
N ARG A 21 -25.30 -22.76 0.70
CA ARG A 21 -24.70 -23.73 -0.23
C ARG A 21 -24.84 -25.16 0.29
N ASP A 22 -24.64 -26.15 -0.58
CA ASP A 22 -24.74 -27.56 -0.23
C ASP A 22 -23.51 -28.08 0.53
N ALA A 23 -23.54 -29.36 0.93
CA ALA A 23 -22.48 -29.96 1.73
C ALA A 23 -21.15 -30.07 0.98
N GLU A 24 -21.17 -30.26 -0.34
CA GLU A 24 -19.96 -30.41 -1.16
C GLU A 24 -19.22 -29.07 -1.25
N PHE A 25 -19.96 -27.99 -1.58
CA PHE A 25 -19.41 -26.64 -1.56
C PHE A 25 -18.82 -26.27 -0.19
N ARG A 26 -19.54 -26.57 0.89
CA ARG A 26 -19.07 -26.29 2.26
C ARG A 26 -17.72 -26.95 2.53
N ILE A 27 -17.55 -28.22 2.16
CA ILE A 27 -16.26 -28.93 2.33
C ILE A 27 -15.16 -28.21 1.56
N ARG A 28 -15.39 -27.89 0.28
CA ARG A 28 -14.42 -27.19 -0.57
C ARG A 28 -14.03 -25.83 -0.02
N ALA A 29 -14.99 -25.05 0.48
CA ALA A 29 -14.74 -23.76 1.10
C ALA A 29 -13.89 -23.91 2.38
N HIS A 30 -14.24 -24.86 3.25
CA HIS A 30 -13.47 -25.14 4.47
C HIS A 30 -12.02 -25.52 4.17
N GLU A 31 -11.82 -26.44 3.22
CA GLU A 31 -10.48 -26.90 2.81
C GLU A 31 -9.65 -25.78 2.16
N ALA A 32 -10.27 -24.97 1.30
CA ALA A 32 -9.58 -23.86 0.65
C ALA A 32 -9.04 -22.83 1.65
N TRP A 33 -9.77 -22.59 2.74
CA TRP A 33 -9.47 -21.56 3.75
C TRP A 33 -8.66 -22.06 4.96
N ALA A 34 -8.23 -23.33 4.97
CA ALA A 34 -7.60 -23.98 6.12
C ALA A 34 -6.42 -23.18 6.73
N ASP A 35 -5.65 -22.47 5.89
CA ASP A 35 -4.48 -21.70 6.34
C ASP A 35 -4.79 -20.35 6.98
N ALA A 36 -6.03 -19.87 6.85
CA ALA A 36 -6.49 -18.62 7.42
C ALA A 36 -7.45 -18.84 8.59
N TRP A 37 -7.70 -20.08 9.02
CA TRP A 37 -8.61 -20.34 10.13
C TRP A 37 -8.22 -19.58 11.39
N TYR A 38 -9.23 -19.04 12.06
CA TYR A 38 -9.08 -18.37 13.34
C TYR A 38 -9.64 -19.25 14.46
N GLU A 39 -8.74 -19.74 15.31
CA GLU A 39 -9.06 -20.55 16.49
C GLU A 39 -8.99 -19.68 17.75
N GLY A 40 -10.03 -18.89 18.01
CA GLY A 40 -10.09 -18.04 19.19
C GLY A 40 -11.51 -17.66 19.59
N ALA A 41 -11.67 -17.18 20.82
CA ALA A 41 -12.97 -16.81 21.39
C ALA A 41 -13.42 -15.37 21.02
N ARG A 42 -12.75 -14.72 20.06
CA ARG A 42 -13.08 -13.35 19.65
C ARG A 42 -14.38 -13.35 18.85
N THR A 43 -15.25 -12.38 19.12
CA THR A 43 -16.44 -12.14 18.29
C THR A 43 -16.01 -11.69 16.90
N PRO A 44 -16.67 -12.17 15.83
CA PRO A 44 -16.31 -11.76 14.49
C PRO A 44 -16.50 -10.26 14.31
N ASP A 45 -15.55 -9.64 13.63
CA ASP A 45 -15.54 -8.22 13.32
C ASP A 45 -16.49 -7.91 12.15
N VAL A 46 -16.58 -8.82 11.19
CA VAL A 46 -17.47 -8.74 10.03
C VAL A 46 -18.00 -10.13 9.64
N ILE A 47 -19.15 -10.16 8.96
CA ILE A 47 -19.73 -11.38 8.40
C ILE A 47 -19.72 -11.27 6.88
N VAL A 48 -19.28 -12.32 6.19
CA VAL A 48 -19.30 -12.42 4.73
C VAL A 48 -20.04 -13.68 4.34
N ALA A 49 -21.18 -13.51 3.68
CA ALA A 49 -21.94 -14.62 3.11
C ALA A 49 -21.51 -14.88 1.67
N VAL A 50 -21.39 -16.17 1.32
CA VAL A 50 -21.16 -16.58 -0.08
C VAL A 50 -22.31 -16.07 -0.96
N ARG A 51 -21.96 -15.55 -2.15
CA ARG A 51 -22.97 -15.05 -3.09
C ARG A 51 -23.81 -16.19 -3.66
N ASP A 52 -25.11 -16.00 -3.75
CA ASP A 52 -26.05 -16.93 -4.38
C ASP A 52 -26.05 -16.80 -5.91
N GLY A 53 -26.56 -17.82 -6.60
CA GLY A 53 -26.77 -17.79 -8.05
C GLY A 53 -25.50 -17.89 -8.92
N LEU A 54 -24.35 -18.13 -8.30
CA LEU A 54 -23.09 -18.43 -8.99
C LEU A 54 -22.80 -19.93 -8.99
N GLU A 55 -22.20 -20.43 -10.06
CA GLU A 55 -21.53 -21.74 -10.07
C GLU A 55 -20.45 -21.80 -8.99
N ASP A 56 -20.19 -22.99 -8.44
CA ASP A 56 -19.39 -23.16 -7.24
C ASP A 56 -17.96 -22.61 -7.36
N ASP A 57 -17.29 -22.83 -8.49
CA ASP A 57 -15.94 -22.31 -8.72
C ASP A 57 -15.90 -20.78 -8.74
N ALA A 58 -16.91 -20.17 -9.36
CA ALA A 58 -17.06 -18.71 -9.39
C ALA A 58 -17.40 -18.16 -7.99
N ALA A 59 -18.23 -18.87 -7.23
CA ALA A 59 -18.59 -18.51 -5.86
C ALA A 59 -17.39 -18.58 -4.91
N LEU A 60 -16.56 -19.64 -4.99
CA LEU A 60 -15.32 -19.76 -4.20
C LEU A 60 -14.33 -18.64 -4.55
N SER A 61 -14.15 -18.36 -5.84
CA SER A 61 -13.28 -17.26 -6.28
C SER A 61 -13.78 -15.90 -5.77
N MET A 62 -15.09 -15.66 -5.82
CA MET A 62 -15.68 -14.41 -5.36
C MET A 62 -15.62 -14.27 -3.84
N LEU A 63 -15.76 -15.37 -3.10
CA LEU A 63 -15.65 -15.39 -1.64
C LEU A 63 -14.29 -14.86 -1.16
N SER A 64 -13.19 -15.23 -1.83
CA SER A 64 -11.84 -14.70 -1.55
C SER A 64 -11.77 -13.17 -1.72
N THR A 65 -12.38 -12.65 -2.78
CA THR A 65 -12.49 -11.21 -3.02
C THR A 65 -13.35 -10.52 -1.96
N ASP A 66 -14.52 -11.07 -1.65
CA ASP A 66 -15.48 -10.49 -0.70
C ASP A 66 -14.93 -10.43 0.72
N VAL A 67 -14.26 -11.50 1.18
CA VAL A 67 -13.55 -11.53 2.47
C VAL A 67 -12.44 -10.48 2.50
N THR A 68 -11.64 -10.37 1.44
CA THR A 68 -10.57 -9.37 1.35
C THR A 68 -11.12 -7.96 1.47
N ILE A 69 -12.14 -7.63 0.66
CA ILE A 69 -12.75 -6.29 0.66
C ILE A 69 -13.37 -5.97 2.02
N ALA A 70 -14.11 -6.91 2.62
CA ALA A 70 -14.75 -6.70 3.91
C ALA A 70 -13.72 -6.48 5.03
N ALA A 71 -12.64 -7.25 5.04
CA ALA A 71 -11.56 -7.09 6.01
C ALA A 71 -10.86 -5.73 5.86
N LEU A 72 -10.49 -5.33 4.65
CA LEU A 72 -9.86 -4.03 4.40
C LEU A 72 -10.78 -2.87 4.78
N ALA A 73 -12.07 -2.96 4.43
CA ALA A 73 -13.06 -1.94 4.76
C ALA A 73 -13.28 -1.80 6.27
N HIS A 74 -13.26 -2.90 7.02
CA HIS A 74 -13.32 -2.89 8.48
C HIS A 74 -12.12 -2.16 9.10
N ARG A 75 -10.92 -2.41 8.55
CA ARG A 75 -9.65 -1.88 9.03
C ARG A 75 -9.33 -0.45 8.53
N ARG A 76 -10.22 0.18 7.76
CA ARG A 76 -9.93 1.44 7.04
C ARG A 76 -9.46 2.61 7.92
N ALA A 77 -9.90 2.67 9.17
CA ALA A 77 -9.58 3.75 10.12
C ALA A 77 -8.53 3.32 11.14
N ASP A 78 -8.10 2.05 11.11
CA ASP A 78 -7.08 1.55 12.01
C ASP A 78 -5.73 2.11 11.59
N PRO A 79 -4.78 2.29 12.54
CA PRO A 79 -3.45 2.80 12.24
C PRO A 79 -2.57 1.70 11.61
N VAL A 80 -3.05 1.00 10.58
CA VAL A 80 -2.34 -0.11 9.94
C VAL A 80 -2.17 0.16 8.47
N TRP A 81 -0.94 0.01 8.00
CA TRP A 81 -0.62 0.15 6.60
C TRP A 81 -0.98 -1.13 5.85
N MET A 82 -2.06 -1.09 5.08
CA MET A 82 -2.55 -2.19 4.26
C MET A 82 -2.01 -2.07 2.84
N LEU A 83 -0.87 -2.71 2.60
CA LEU A 83 -0.13 -2.63 1.34
C LEU A 83 -0.43 -3.83 0.44
N HIS A 84 -0.73 -3.59 -0.84
CA HIS A 84 -0.94 -4.61 -1.86
C HIS A 84 0.39 -5.28 -2.25
N ALA A 85 0.87 -6.16 -1.38
CA ALA A 85 2.18 -6.77 -1.45
C ALA A 85 2.12 -8.27 -1.12
N ALA A 86 3.19 -8.98 -1.50
CA ALA A 86 3.46 -10.30 -0.98
C ALA A 86 4.40 -10.20 0.23
N GLY A 87 4.25 -11.10 1.20
CA GLY A 87 5.09 -11.17 2.38
C GLY A 87 5.63 -12.57 2.59
N LEU A 88 6.93 -12.66 2.86
CA LEU A 88 7.62 -13.91 3.15
C LEU A 88 8.42 -13.73 4.44
N ALA A 89 8.30 -14.69 5.36
CA ALA A 89 8.94 -14.67 6.66
C ALA A 89 10.07 -15.69 6.78
N ASP A 90 11.18 -15.30 7.39
CA ASP A 90 12.18 -16.26 7.87
C ASP A 90 11.73 -16.97 9.15
N GLU A 91 12.50 -17.95 9.61
CA GLU A 91 12.20 -18.73 10.81
C GLU A 91 12.19 -17.89 12.10
N SER A 92 12.78 -16.69 12.08
CA SER A 92 12.78 -15.74 13.20
C SER A 92 11.59 -14.78 13.20
N GLY A 93 10.71 -14.85 12.19
CA GLY A 93 9.56 -13.97 12.05
C GLY A 93 9.86 -12.66 11.31
N ARG A 94 11.02 -12.52 10.68
CA ARG A 94 11.35 -11.33 9.90
C ARG A 94 10.73 -11.41 8.52
N VAL A 95 9.99 -10.39 8.13
CA VAL A 95 9.21 -10.36 6.90
C VAL A 95 9.86 -9.44 5.87
N VAL A 96 10.11 -9.97 4.67
CA VAL A 96 10.34 -9.14 3.49
C VAL A 96 9.00 -8.89 2.80
N VAL A 97 8.71 -7.63 2.53
CA VAL A 97 7.46 -7.19 1.87
C VAL A 97 7.79 -6.80 0.44
N LEU A 98 7.16 -7.48 -0.53
CA LEU A 98 7.37 -7.32 -1.96
C LEU A 98 6.15 -6.65 -2.58
N SER A 99 6.26 -5.35 -2.86
CA SER A 99 5.24 -4.58 -3.55
C SER A 99 5.60 -4.43 -5.02
N ALA A 100 4.59 -4.41 -5.88
CA ALA A 100 4.77 -4.31 -7.31
C ALA A 100 3.45 -3.88 -7.97
N PRO A 101 3.48 -3.05 -9.02
CA PRO A 101 2.32 -2.84 -9.88
C PRO A 101 1.79 -4.18 -10.41
N SER A 102 0.49 -4.25 -10.72
CA SER A 102 -0.10 -5.47 -11.26
C SER A 102 0.66 -5.97 -12.51
N GLY A 103 0.86 -7.29 -12.61
CA GLY A 103 1.55 -7.91 -13.75
C GLY A 103 3.09 -7.93 -13.71
N THR A 104 3.73 -7.32 -12.72
CA THR A 104 5.21 -7.20 -12.65
C THR A 104 5.91 -8.34 -11.89
N GLY A 105 5.26 -9.50 -11.76
CA GLY A 105 5.89 -10.73 -11.26
C GLY A 105 5.81 -10.99 -9.75
N LYS A 106 5.04 -10.22 -8.98
CA LYS A 106 4.82 -10.44 -7.52
C LYS A 106 4.43 -11.86 -7.16
N THR A 107 3.40 -12.41 -7.81
CA THR A 107 2.97 -13.79 -7.59
C THR A 107 4.06 -14.80 -7.97
N THR A 108 4.87 -14.50 -8.99
CA THR A 108 6.00 -15.36 -9.38
C THR A 108 7.10 -15.35 -8.31
N ALA A 109 7.47 -14.18 -7.80
CA ALA A 109 8.43 -14.03 -6.71
C ALA A 109 7.94 -14.70 -5.43
N ALA A 110 6.70 -14.44 -5.02
CA ALA A 110 6.09 -15.04 -3.83
C ALA A 110 6.10 -16.57 -3.89
N ARG A 111 5.70 -17.15 -5.04
CA ARG A 111 5.71 -18.61 -5.27
C ARG A 111 7.11 -19.21 -5.29
N HIS A 112 8.10 -18.49 -5.83
CA HIS A 112 9.48 -18.95 -5.82
C HIS A 112 10.04 -18.96 -4.40
N LEU A 113 9.88 -17.85 -3.69
CA LEU A 113 10.42 -17.65 -2.34
C LEU A 113 9.72 -18.47 -1.26
N SER A 114 8.45 -18.84 -1.44
CA SER A 114 7.71 -19.68 -0.48
C SER A 114 8.29 -21.10 -0.33
N ARG A 115 9.17 -21.53 -1.24
CA ARG A 115 9.95 -22.77 -1.09
C ARG A 115 10.99 -22.68 0.04
N ARG A 116 11.48 -21.48 0.33
CA ARG A 116 12.54 -21.21 1.32
C ARG A 116 12.04 -20.47 2.56
N TYR A 117 10.97 -19.70 2.44
CA TYR A 117 10.45 -18.83 3.49
C TYR A 117 8.98 -19.14 3.78
N ALA A 118 8.53 -18.88 5.00
CA ALA A 118 7.13 -19.03 5.36
C ALA A 118 6.30 -17.97 4.63
N TYR A 119 5.21 -18.40 4.00
CA TYR A 119 4.32 -17.51 3.26
C TYR A 119 3.41 -16.75 4.23
N VAL A 120 3.37 -15.42 4.10
CA VAL A 120 2.52 -14.53 4.91
C VAL A 120 1.24 -14.17 4.15
N SER A 121 1.38 -13.73 2.90
CA SER A 121 0.31 -13.31 1.98
C SER A 121 0.91 -13.06 0.59
N ASP A 122 0.11 -13.11 -0.48
CA ASP A 122 0.46 -12.64 -1.83
C ASP A 122 -0.37 -11.46 -2.32
N GLU A 123 -1.31 -10.98 -1.49
CA GLU A 123 -2.30 -9.99 -1.87
C GLU A 123 -2.15 -8.71 -1.04
N THR A 124 -2.26 -8.84 0.28
CA THR A 124 -2.21 -7.70 1.20
C THR A 124 -1.36 -8.07 2.40
N ILE A 125 -0.45 -7.16 2.76
CA ILE A 125 0.28 -7.17 4.02
C ILE A 125 -0.22 -6.02 4.88
N ALA A 126 -0.66 -6.32 6.10
CA ALA A 126 -0.96 -5.32 7.11
C ALA A 126 0.27 -5.11 8.00
N ILE A 127 0.76 -3.87 8.06
CA ILE A 127 1.89 -3.47 8.89
C ILE A 127 1.38 -2.53 9.99
N ALA A 128 1.48 -2.98 11.24
CA ALA A 128 1.12 -2.21 12.42
C ALA A 128 2.12 -1.06 12.69
N PRO A 129 1.77 -0.05 13.51
CA PRO A 129 2.63 1.10 13.77
C PRO A 129 4.00 0.75 14.35
N ASP A 130 4.11 -0.36 15.07
CA ASP A 130 5.36 -0.84 15.66
C ASP A 130 6.18 -1.74 14.71
N GLY A 131 5.71 -1.92 13.48
CA GLY A 131 6.29 -2.79 12.45
C GLY A 131 5.81 -4.24 12.51
N GLY A 132 4.91 -4.59 13.43
CA GLY A 132 4.27 -5.91 13.47
C GLY A 132 3.54 -6.21 12.16
N VAL A 133 3.57 -7.46 11.72
CA VAL A 133 2.91 -7.90 10.46
C VAL A 133 1.78 -8.86 10.77
N GLU A 134 0.59 -8.55 10.26
CA GLU A 134 -0.56 -9.44 10.35
C GLU A 134 -0.63 -10.34 9.10
N PRO A 135 -0.65 -11.68 9.25
CA PRO A 135 -0.73 -12.58 8.12
C PRO A 135 -2.12 -12.57 7.47
N TYR A 136 -2.16 -12.86 6.17
CA TYR A 136 -3.41 -13.08 5.46
C TYR A 136 -3.24 -14.21 4.43
N ARG A 137 -3.50 -15.44 4.87
CA ARG A 137 -3.26 -16.66 4.10
C ARG A 137 -4.52 -17.16 3.40
N LYS A 138 -5.13 -16.29 2.58
CA LYS A 138 -6.31 -16.64 1.78
C LYS A 138 -6.02 -17.80 0.80
N PRO A 139 -7.06 -18.47 0.26
CA PRO A 139 -6.87 -19.48 -0.76
C PRO A 139 -6.12 -18.92 -1.98
N LEU A 140 -5.19 -19.72 -2.51
CA LEU A 140 -4.47 -19.42 -3.74
C LEU A 140 -5.35 -19.76 -4.95
N SER A 141 -5.43 -18.82 -5.89
CA SER A 141 -6.12 -19.02 -7.16
C SER A 141 -5.18 -19.63 -8.21
N ILE A 142 -5.25 -20.94 -8.42
CA ILE A 142 -4.34 -21.67 -9.32
C ILE A 142 -5.07 -22.12 -10.59
N ILE A 143 -4.40 -21.98 -11.74
CA ILE A 143 -4.90 -22.52 -13.01
C ILE A 143 -4.54 -24.01 -13.06
N GLU A 144 -5.54 -24.87 -13.11
CA GLU A 144 -5.35 -26.32 -13.31
C GLU A 144 -5.39 -26.66 -14.80
N ALA A 145 -4.59 -27.64 -15.23
CA ALA A 145 -4.40 -27.97 -16.65
C ALA A 145 -5.68 -28.40 -17.41
N HIS A 146 -6.76 -28.72 -16.69
CA HIS A 146 -8.01 -29.25 -17.23
C HIS A 146 -9.26 -28.45 -16.84
N SER A 147 -9.11 -27.26 -16.26
CA SER A 147 -10.24 -26.41 -15.87
C SER A 147 -10.15 -25.02 -16.48
N THR A 148 -11.29 -24.47 -16.90
CA THR A 148 -11.42 -23.06 -17.32
C THR A 148 -11.51 -22.12 -16.12
N HIS A 149 -11.75 -22.64 -14.91
CA HIS A 149 -11.85 -21.88 -13.67
C HIS A 149 -10.61 -22.07 -12.81
N LYS A 150 -10.18 -21.00 -12.14
CA LYS A 150 -9.06 -21.06 -11.18
C LYS A 150 -9.53 -21.77 -9.91
N ALA A 151 -8.92 -22.92 -9.60
CA ALA A 151 -9.14 -23.61 -8.35
C ALA A 151 -8.70 -22.73 -7.18
N GLN A 152 -9.44 -22.78 -6.07
CA GLN A 152 -9.10 -22.12 -4.82
C GLN A 152 -8.56 -23.18 -3.86
N VAL A 153 -7.27 -23.10 -3.53
CA VAL A 153 -6.60 -24.13 -2.71
C VAL A 153 -5.85 -23.49 -1.54
N ALA A 154 -5.82 -24.19 -0.40
CA ALA A 154 -4.97 -23.79 0.71
C ALA A 154 -3.49 -23.98 0.34
N LEU A 155 -2.61 -23.10 0.83
CA LEU A 155 -1.17 -23.28 0.60
C LEU A 155 -0.66 -24.57 1.27
N SER A 156 -1.17 -24.95 2.44
CA SER A 156 -0.80 -26.19 3.14
C SER A 156 -1.20 -27.47 2.40
N SER A 157 -2.19 -27.40 1.50
CA SER A 157 -2.52 -28.52 0.61
C SER A 157 -1.51 -28.70 -0.54
N LEU A 158 -0.62 -27.73 -0.73
CA LEU A 158 0.49 -27.81 -1.68
C LEU A 158 1.75 -28.28 -0.94
N ASP A 159 2.48 -29.22 -1.53
CA ASP A 159 3.75 -29.69 -0.97
C ASP A 159 4.73 -28.51 -0.78
N GLY A 160 5.35 -28.43 0.41
CA GLY A 160 6.50 -27.55 0.67
C GLY A 160 6.23 -26.24 1.42
N GLY A 161 5.03 -26.06 2.00
CA GLY A 161 4.76 -24.92 2.88
C GLY A 161 5.58 -24.96 4.18
N ARG A 162 6.17 -23.82 4.58
CA ARG A 162 6.87 -23.68 5.86
C ARG A 162 5.93 -23.15 6.94
N PRO A 163 6.09 -23.60 8.20
CA PRO A 163 5.26 -23.09 9.31
C PRO A 163 5.50 -21.60 9.49
N LEU A 164 4.42 -20.87 9.74
CA LEU A 164 4.48 -19.43 9.98
C LEU A 164 4.89 -19.18 11.45
N PRO A 165 5.93 -18.36 11.72
CA PRO A 165 6.25 -17.95 13.07
C PRO A 165 5.08 -17.22 13.75
N SER A 166 4.97 -17.36 15.06
CA SER A 166 3.86 -16.79 15.85
C SER A 166 3.93 -15.27 16.01
N SER A 167 5.07 -14.65 15.70
CA SER A 167 5.27 -13.21 15.71
C SER A 167 5.99 -12.83 14.43
N LEU A 168 5.47 -11.83 13.74
CA LEU A 168 6.00 -11.35 12.48
C LEU A 168 6.32 -9.87 12.58
N ARG A 169 7.46 -9.46 12.02
CA ARG A 169 7.87 -8.05 11.97
C ARG A 169 8.49 -7.73 10.62
N VAL A 170 8.16 -6.58 10.05
CA VAL A 170 8.75 -6.13 8.78
C VAL A 170 10.25 -5.89 8.96
N ALA A 171 11.05 -6.53 8.11
CA ALA A 171 12.49 -6.33 8.04
C ALA A 171 12.88 -5.43 6.86
N LYS A 172 12.17 -5.55 5.73
CA LYS A 172 12.43 -4.71 4.56
C LYS A 172 11.22 -4.58 3.65
N ILE A 173 11.07 -3.40 3.06
CA ILE A 173 10.08 -3.09 2.02
C ILE A 173 10.80 -3.00 0.67
N VAL A 174 10.33 -3.77 -0.30
CA VAL A 174 10.95 -3.93 -1.61
C VAL A 174 9.92 -3.64 -2.70
N VAL A 175 10.23 -2.70 -3.57
CA VAL A 175 9.52 -2.54 -4.85
C VAL A 175 10.21 -3.44 -5.86
N ILE A 176 9.54 -4.50 -6.30
CA ILE A 176 10.10 -5.39 -7.31
C ILE A 176 9.80 -4.86 -8.72
N ASP A 177 10.79 -4.99 -9.60
CA ASP A 177 10.71 -4.58 -10.99
C ASP A 177 11.30 -5.69 -11.86
N ARG A 178 10.43 -6.60 -12.27
CA ARG A 178 10.80 -7.73 -13.14
C ARG A 178 10.59 -7.34 -14.60
N SER A 179 11.66 -7.42 -15.39
CA SER A 179 11.61 -7.21 -16.84
C SER A 179 12.46 -8.24 -17.59
N ALA A 180 11.97 -8.70 -18.75
CA ALA A 180 12.76 -9.55 -19.64
C ALA A 180 14.04 -8.83 -20.14
N ASP A 181 13.95 -7.51 -20.31
CA ASP A 181 15.06 -6.63 -20.66
C ASP A 181 15.80 -6.11 -19.41
N GLY A 182 15.47 -6.65 -18.23
CA GLY A 182 16.13 -6.33 -16.97
C GLY A 182 17.61 -6.74 -16.94
N PRO A 183 18.35 -6.32 -15.90
CA PRO A 183 19.78 -6.61 -15.81
C PRO A 183 20.05 -8.11 -15.69
N GLU A 184 21.18 -8.57 -16.24
CA GLU A 184 21.60 -9.97 -16.14
C GLU A 184 21.87 -10.41 -14.70
N GLN A 185 22.38 -9.50 -13.87
CA GLN A 185 22.47 -9.69 -12.42
C GLN A 185 21.47 -8.78 -11.72
N PRO A 186 20.70 -9.29 -10.75
CA PRO A 186 19.77 -8.46 -9.99
C PRO A 186 20.48 -7.27 -9.32
N SER A 187 19.85 -6.09 -9.39
CA SER A 187 20.37 -4.88 -8.76
C SER A 187 19.41 -4.35 -7.70
N LEU A 188 19.99 -3.72 -6.68
CA LEU A 188 19.25 -2.99 -5.65
C LEU A 188 19.57 -1.51 -5.76
N GLU A 189 18.52 -0.71 -5.78
CA GLU A 189 18.54 0.75 -5.74
C GLU A 189 17.84 1.17 -4.45
N GLU A 190 18.49 2.00 -3.64
CA GLU A 190 17.83 2.61 -2.47
C GLU A 190 16.79 3.61 -2.96
N LEU A 191 15.61 3.58 -2.35
CA LEU A 191 14.56 4.56 -2.61
C LEU A 191 14.52 5.51 -1.44
N ASP A 192 14.56 6.80 -1.74
CA ASP A 192 14.23 7.80 -0.72
C ASP A 192 12.73 7.75 -0.36
N VAL A 193 12.34 8.49 0.67
CA VAL A 193 10.95 8.48 1.15
C VAL A 193 9.97 9.00 0.10
N ALA A 194 10.35 9.99 -0.70
CA ALA A 194 9.47 10.51 -1.76
C ALA A 194 9.22 9.44 -2.83
N GLU A 195 10.29 8.85 -3.36
CA GLU A 195 10.21 7.80 -4.39
C GLU A 195 9.44 6.58 -3.88
N ALA A 196 9.65 6.20 -2.61
CA ALA A 196 8.92 5.11 -1.99
C ALA A 196 7.42 5.42 -1.89
N LEU A 197 7.04 6.63 -1.50
CA LEU A 197 5.63 7.02 -1.39
C LEU A 197 4.94 7.07 -2.76
N GLU A 198 5.62 7.53 -3.81
CA GLU A 198 5.08 7.53 -5.18
C GLU A 198 4.81 6.10 -5.68
N LEU A 199 5.70 5.15 -5.38
CA LEU A 199 5.57 3.77 -5.85
C LEU A 199 4.61 2.93 -5.00
N LEU A 200 4.58 3.17 -3.68
CA LEU A 200 3.82 2.35 -2.73
C LEU A 200 2.45 2.94 -2.38
N GLY A 201 2.29 4.26 -2.50
CA GLY A 201 1.02 4.96 -2.28
C GLY A 201 -0.12 4.39 -3.12
N PRO A 202 0.03 4.24 -4.45
CA PRO A 202 -0.98 3.62 -5.31
C PRO A 202 -1.27 2.14 -4.99
N GLN A 203 -0.37 1.47 -4.28
CA GLN A 203 -0.54 0.09 -3.82
C GLN A 203 -1.14 0.02 -2.41
N THR A 204 -1.49 1.14 -1.79
CA THR A 204 -2.00 1.18 -0.41
C THR A 204 -3.52 1.31 -0.36
N SER A 205 -4.17 0.39 0.34
CA SER A 205 -5.62 0.42 0.54
C SER A 205 -6.01 1.44 1.62
N TYR A 206 -7.05 2.24 1.36
CA TYR A 206 -7.59 3.23 2.31
C TYR A 206 -6.55 4.25 2.84
N LEU A 207 -5.55 4.60 2.03
CA LEU A 207 -4.44 5.48 2.44
C LEU A 207 -4.92 6.81 3.07
N CYS A 208 -5.96 7.44 2.52
CA CYS A 208 -6.51 8.72 3.02
C CYS A 208 -7.41 8.61 4.25
N ASP A 209 -7.71 7.39 4.73
CA ASP A 209 -8.63 7.16 5.85
C ASP A 209 -7.88 6.98 7.18
N GLY A 210 -6.58 6.69 7.12
CA GLY A 210 -5.71 6.64 8.28
C GLY A 210 -5.40 8.03 8.83
N GLU A 211 -5.07 8.09 10.12
CA GLU A 211 -4.52 9.28 10.76
C GLU A 211 -3.02 9.41 10.44
N ALA A 212 -2.53 10.58 10.00
CA ALA A 212 -1.11 10.79 9.67
C ALA A 212 -0.45 9.67 8.82
N PRO A 213 -1.08 9.22 7.72
CA PRO A 213 -0.66 8.05 6.96
C PRO A 213 0.74 8.18 6.34
N LEU A 214 1.10 9.35 5.79
CA LEU A 214 2.42 9.57 5.18
C LEU A 214 3.52 9.54 6.23
N GLN A 215 3.31 10.14 7.40
CA GLN A 215 4.31 10.13 8.47
C GLN A 215 4.49 8.72 9.05
N ARG A 216 3.41 7.92 9.16
CA ARG A 216 3.48 6.51 9.59
C ARG A 216 4.28 5.67 8.61
N ILE A 217 4.04 5.85 7.31
CA ILE A 217 4.83 5.16 6.28
C ILE A 217 6.29 5.61 6.34
N ALA A 218 6.56 6.91 6.48
CA ALA A 218 7.93 7.43 6.61
C ALA A 218 8.67 6.85 7.83
N ALA A 219 8.04 6.82 9.00
CA ALA A 219 8.63 6.23 10.21
C ALA A 219 8.92 4.72 10.04
N LEU A 220 8.02 3.98 9.38
CA LEU A 220 8.25 2.56 9.05
C LEU A 220 9.40 2.37 8.05
N LEU A 221 9.49 3.22 7.04
CA LEU A 221 10.59 3.22 6.09
C LEU A 221 11.92 3.49 6.80
N GLU A 222 12.00 4.52 7.64
CA GLU A 222 13.20 4.82 8.42
C GLU A 222 13.63 3.67 9.33
N ALA A 223 12.68 3.06 10.05
CA ALA A 223 12.94 1.92 10.94
C ALA A 223 13.41 0.65 10.21
N THR A 224 13.11 0.52 8.92
CA THR A 224 13.54 -0.58 8.04
C THR A 224 14.75 -0.21 7.16
N GLY A 225 15.33 0.97 7.39
CA GLY A 225 16.48 1.48 6.62
C GLY A 225 16.14 1.85 5.18
N GLY A 226 14.95 2.40 4.96
CA GLY A 226 14.40 2.78 3.66
C GLY A 226 13.75 1.63 2.88
N ALA A 227 13.04 1.99 1.81
CA ALA A 227 12.64 1.01 0.79
C ALA A 227 13.77 0.80 -0.22
N VAL A 228 13.70 -0.30 -0.96
CA VAL A 228 14.61 -0.57 -2.08
C VAL A 228 13.84 -0.99 -3.32
N ARG A 229 14.31 -0.60 -4.49
CA ARG A 229 13.87 -1.17 -5.77
C ARG A 229 14.77 -2.35 -6.15
N LEU A 230 14.19 -3.51 -6.35
CA LEU A 230 14.87 -4.72 -6.81
C LEU A 230 14.55 -4.96 -8.28
N ARG A 231 15.53 -4.71 -9.15
CA ARG A 231 15.40 -4.96 -10.60
C ARG A 231 16.03 -6.30 -10.96
N TYR A 232 15.30 -7.15 -11.69
CA TYR A 232 15.80 -8.47 -12.08
C TYR A 232 15.10 -9.03 -13.31
N ARG A 233 15.75 -9.99 -13.97
CA ARG A 233 15.18 -10.75 -15.10
C ARG A 233 14.57 -12.06 -14.64
N GLU A 234 15.39 -12.90 -14.01
CA GLU A 234 15.02 -14.24 -13.55
C GLU A 234 14.81 -14.27 -12.04
N VAL A 235 13.70 -14.87 -11.62
CA VAL A 235 13.34 -14.93 -10.19
C VAL A 235 14.31 -15.79 -9.38
N ALA A 236 15.00 -16.75 -10.01
CA ALA A 236 15.96 -17.61 -9.34
C ALA A 236 17.18 -16.84 -8.80
N ASP A 237 17.49 -15.66 -9.37
CA ASP A 237 18.69 -14.91 -9.03
C ASP A 237 18.50 -14.00 -7.79
N ILE A 238 17.27 -13.85 -7.29
CA ILE A 238 16.98 -12.93 -6.18
C ILE A 238 17.26 -13.53 -4.79
N ASP A 239 17.45 -14.84 -4.69
CA ASP A 239 17.58 -15.54 -3.39
C ASP A 239 18.67 -14.96 -2.47
N PRO A 240 19.91 -14.70 -2.95
CA PRO A 240 20.97 -14.12 -2.12
C PRO A 240 20.63 -12.71 -1.64
N ILE A 241 19.91 -11.94 -2.47
CA ILE A 241 19.47 -10.58 -2.12
C ILE A 241 18.42 -10.64 -1.03
N ILE A 242 17.39 -11.48 -1.18
CA ILE A 242 16.33 -11.61 -0.20
C ILE A 242 16.90 -12.08 1.15
N GLU A 243 17.83 -13.04 1.15
CA GLU A 243 18.52 -13.47 2.37
C GLU A 243 19.25 -12.31 3.06
N ARG A 244 19.90 -11.43 2.28
CA ARG A 244 20.56 -10.23 2.83
C ARG A 244 19.54 -9.23 3.39
N LEU A 245 18.42 -9.00 2.70
CA LEU A 245 17.39 -8.05 3.15
C LEU A 245 16.65 -8.52 4.41
N LEU A 246 16.45 -9.83 4.59
CA LEU A 246 15.90 -10.40 5.83
C LEU A 246 16.83 -10.19 7.04
N ARG A 247 18.14 -10.04 6.80
CA ARG A 247 19.14 -9.76 7.84
C ARG A 247 19.24 -8.27 8.20
N THR A 248 18.47 -7.39 7.56
CA THR A 248 18.43 -5.96 7.93
C THR A 248 18.19 -5.79 9.42
N GLU A 249 18.94 -4.88 10.03
CA GLU A 249 18.82 -4.57 11.45
C GLU A 249 17.44 -3.98 11.74
N LEU A 250 16.74 -4.58 12.68
CA LEU A 250 15.44 -4.11 13.11
C LEU A 250 15.61 -2.93 14.07
N ARG A 251 15.10 -1.77 13.70
CA ARG A 251 15.02 -0.62 14.58
C ARG A 251 13.60 -0.48 15.16
N PRO A 252 13.45 0.13 16.34
CA PRO A 252 12.14 0.59 16.80
C PRO A 252 11.54 1.58 15.79
N VAL A 253 10.21 1.59 15.67
CA VAL A 253 9.51 2.61 14.87
C VAL A 253 9.25 3.79 15.79
N ASP A 254 9.62 4.98 15.35
CA ASP A 254 9.38 6.19 16.11
C ASP A 254 7.88 6.51 16.18
N ALA A 255 7.43 6.97 17.35
CA ALA A 255 6.04 7.31 17.57
C ALA A 255 5.66 8.53 16.74
N VAL A 256 4.69 8.36 15.85
CA VAL A 256 4.13 9.46 15.05
C VAL A 256 3.10 10.21 15.87
N SER A 257 3.33 11.52 16.05
CA SER A 257 2.32 12.44 16.58
C SER A 257 1.52 13.03 15.43
N PRO A 258 0.20 12.76 15.36
CA PRO A 258 -0.66 13.35 14.33
C PRO A 258 -0.59 14.87 14.40
N ARG A 259 -0.31 15.51 13.27
CA ARG A 259 -0.48 16.96 13.13
C ARG A 259 -1.86 17.22 12.58
N PRO A 260 -2.61 18.22 13.11
CA PRO A 260 -3.84 18.64 12.45
C PRO A 260 -3.49 19.07 11.03
N THR A 261 -4.13 18.50 10.02
CA THR A 261 -4.07 19.04 8.66
C THR A 261 -4.68 20.44 8.70
N ALA A 262 -3.94 21.42 8.19
CA ALA A 262 -4.46 22.77 8.07
C ALA A 262 -5.62 22.73 7.07
N SER A 263 -6.86 22.83 7.59
CA SER A 263 -8.01 23.13 6.74
C SER A 263 -7.89 24.59 6.34
N ASP A 264 -7.22 24.84 5.23
CA ASP A 264 -7.16 26.17 4.65
C ASP A 264 -8.58 26.52 4.19
N GLY A 265 -9.24 27.38 4.97
CA GLY A 265 -10.58 27.86 4.65
C GLY A 265 -10.61 28.54 3.29
N ALA A 266 -11.81 28.73 2.73
CA ALA A 266 -11.99 29.42 1.46
C ALA A 266 -11.22 30.76 1.45
N PRO A 267 -10.51 31.09 0.37
CA PRO A 267 -9.71 32.30 0.31
C PRO A 267 -10.59 33.52 0.58
N THR A 268 -10.14 34.38 1.50
CA THR A 268 -10.86 35.62 1.85
C THR A 268 -10.80 36.66 0.74
N ARG A 269 -9.88 36.49 -0.22
CA ARG A 269 -9.64 37.36 -1.37
C ARG A 269 -9.98 36.63 -2.67
N ALA A 270 -10.73 37.29 -3.56
CA ALA A 270 -11.14 36.73 -4.84
C ALA A 270 -9.99 36.55 -5.85
N ASP A 271 -8.89 37.30 -5.67
CA ASP A 271 -7.70 37.28 -6.54
C ASP A 271 -6.57 36.36 -6.02
N ALA A 272 -6.84 35.59 -4.98
CA ALA A 272 -5.85 34.75 -4.29
C ALA A 272 -5.97 33.27 -4.62
N PHE A 273 -4.82 32.58 -4.59
CA PHE A 273 -4.75 31.13 -4.65
C PHE A 273 -5.00 30.53 -3.26
N ALA A 274 -5.63 29.37 -3.24
CA ALA A 274 -5.82 28.58 -2.03
C ALA A 274 -5.40 27.13 -2.25
N ARG A 275 -4.95 26.47 -1.18
CA ARG A 275 -4.68 25.03 -1.20
C ARG A 275 -5.98 24.25 -1.26
N ALA A 276 -5.99 23.15 -2.01
CA ALA A 276 -7.05 22.17 -1.91
C ALA A 276 -6.96 21.42 -0.57
N ALA A 277 -8.09 20.84 -0.15
CA ALA A 277 -8.12 20.03 1.07
C ALA A 277 -7.25 18.76 0.90
N THR A 278 -6.31 18.57 1.83
CA THR A 278 -5.42 17.42 1.87
C THR A 278 -5.84 16.46 2.97
N ALA A 279 -5.60 15.17 2.76
CA ALA A 279 -5.74 14.15 3.80
C ALA A 279 -4.50 14.11 4.70
N ASP A 280 -3.33 14.42 4.15
CA ASP A 280 -2.06 14.46 4.87
C ASP A 280 -0.98 15.23 4.11
N GLU A 281 0.06 15.70 4.82
CA GLU A 281 1.24 16.34 4.24
C GLU A 281 2.53 15.98 5.01
N LEU A 282 3.62 15.74 4.29
CA LEU A 282 4.90 15.34 4.87
C LEU A 282 6.03 16.18 4.25
N ASP A 283 6.72 16.94 5.10
CA ASP A 283 7.96 17.63 4.75
C ASP A 283 9.12 16.62 4.65
N LEU A 284 9.81 16.65 3.51
CA LEU A 284 10.91 15.74 3.15
C LEU A 284 12.24 16.48 3.00
N GLY A 285 12.36 17.69 3.55
CA GLY A 285 13.60 18.45 3.55
C GLY A 285 13.95 19.00 2.17
N GLY A 286 13.13 19.95 1.69
CA GLY A 286 13.26 20.55 0.36
C GLY A 286 12.28 20.00 -0.68
N ARG A 287 11.59 18.90 -0.34
CA ARG A 287 10.41 18.39 -1.04
C ARG A 287 9.24 18.30 -0.07
N ILE A 288 8.01 18.26 -0.57
CA ILE A 288 6.83 17.97 0.25
C ILE A 288 5.98 16.92 -0.45
N ALA A 289 5.60 15.88 0.30
CA ALA A 289 4.62 14.91 -0.15
C ALA A 289 3.23 15.34 0.34
N ILE A 290 2.26 15.37 -0.58
CA ILE A 290 0.87 15.75 -0.32
C ILE A 290 -0.01 14.57 -0.66
N LEU A 291 -0.87 14.18 0.28
CA LEU A 291 -1.88 13.16 0.07
C LEU A 291 -3.24 13.83 -0.18
N GLN A 292 -3.76 13.65 -1.38
CA GLN A 292 -5.08 14.15 -1.76
C GLN A 292 -6.08 13.01 -1.88
N ARG A 293 -7.31 13.26 -1.43
CA ARG A 293 -8.44 12.35 -1.66
C ARG A 293 -9.06 12.66 -3.04
N THR A 294 -9.12 11.66 -3.89
CA THR A 294 -9.75 11.71 -5.22
C THR A 294 -10.99 10.81 -5.23
N PRO A 295 -11.86 10.90 -6.26
CA PRO A 295 -13.01 9.99 -6.40
C PRO A 295 -12.61 8.52 -6.53
N THR A 296 -11.39 8.23 -6.98
CA THR A 296 -10.88 6.87 -7.20
C THR A 296 -10.01 6.34 -6.05
N GLY A 297 -9.70 7.16 -5.04
CA GLY A 297 -8.90 6.75 -3.89
C GLY A 297 -8.02 7.87 -3.33
N GLY A 298 -6.84 7.51 -2.82
CA GLY A 298 -5.82 8.47 -2.43
C GLY A 298 -4.76 8.63 -3.51
N GLN A 299 -4.31 9.85 -3.73
CA GLN A 299 -3.21 10.18 -4.63
C GLN A 299 -2.12 10.90 -3.87
N VAL A 300 -0.88 10.43 -4.01
CA VAL A 300 0.31 11.07 -3.46
C VAL A 300 0.94 11.93 -4.56
N HIS A 301 1.21 13.18 -4.24
CA HIS A 301 1.97 14.11 -5.07
C HIS A 301 3.24 14.50 -4.33
N VAL A 302 4.39 14.45 -4.99
CA VAL A 302 5.64 14.98 -4.43
C VAL A 302 5.97 16.26 -5.17
N LEU A 303 6.02 17.36 -4.43
CA LEU A 303 6.44 18.66 -4.97
C LEU A 303 7.93 18.88 -4.68
N ASP A 304 8.65 19.31 -5.71
CA ASP A 304 10.10 19.56 -5.68
C ASP A 304 10.44 20.93 -6.30
N GLY A 305 11.69 21.37 -6.17
CA GLY A 305 12.17 22.66 -6.66
C GLY A 305 11.43 23.83 -5.99
N ILE A 306 10.71 24.63 -6.79
CA ILE A 306 9.90 25.74 -6.25
C ILE A 306 8.55 25.28 -5.70
N GLY A 307 8.13 24.04 -5.96
CA GLY A 307 6.82 23.48 -5.60
C GLY A 307 6.46 23.60 -4.11
N PRO A 308 7.35 23.25 -3.15
CA PRO A 308 7.09 23.45 -1.73
C PRO A 308 6.86 24.92 -1.35
N SER A 309 7.56 25.86 -1.99
CA SER A 309 7.35 27.30 -1.77
C SER A 309 6.05 27.80 -2.37
N LEU A 310 5.67 27.29 -3.55
CA LEU A 310 4.35 27.57 -4.14
C LEU A 310 3.23 27.08 -3.23
N TRP A 311 3.33 25.83 -2.76
CA TRP A 311 2.39 25.25 -1.79
C TRP A 311 2.32 26.12 -0.53
N ALA A 312 3.45 26.40 0.09
CA ALA A 312 3.54 27.23 1.29
C ALA A 312 2.86 28.60 1.10
N ALA A 313 3.12 29.26 -0.03
CA ALA A 313 2.61 30.58 -0.34
C ALA A 313 1.14 30.58 -0.81
N ALA A 314 0.60 29.48 -1.34
CA ALA A 314 -0.78 29.40 -1.83
C ALA A 314 -1.86 29.33 -0.73
N HIS A 315 -1.69 30.13 0.32
CA HIS A 315 -2.59 30.28 1.47
C HIS A 315 -3.20 31.69 1.48
N GLY A 316 -3.98 32.03 0.45
CA GLY A 316 -4.63 33.34 0.35
C GLY A 316 -3.76 34.47 -0.25
N HIS A 317 -2.65 34.13 -0.89
CA HIS A 317 -1.81 35.08 -1.63
C HIS A 317 -2.15 35.13 -3.12
N THR A 318 -1.96 36.30 -3.72
CA THR A 318 -2.06 36.58 -5.16
C THR A 318 -0.84 36.06 -5.91
N LEU A 319 -0.94 35.98 -7.24
CA LEU A 319 0.21 35.64 -8.10
C LEU A 319 1.43 36.52 -7.83
N ALA A 320 1.24 37.83 -7.63
CA ALA A 320 2.36 38.75 -7.42
C ALA A 320 3.09 38.48 -6.08
N GLU A 321 2.32 38.25 -5.01
CA GLU A 321 2.85 37.93 -3.69
C GLU A 321 3.56 36.56 -3.69
N ILE A 322 3.01 35.57 -4.41
CA ILE A 322 3.64 34.25 -4.56
C ILE A 322 4.96 34.36 -5.33
N VAL A 323 5.01 35.14 -6.42
CA VAL A 323 6.25 35.38 -7.18
C VAL A 323 7.32 35.99 -6.27
N GLU A 324 6.97 37.02 -5.49
CA GLU A 324 7.90 37.65 -4.54
C GLU A 324 8.41 36.65 -3.49
N ALA A 325 7.52 35.83 -2.93
CA ALA A 325 7.89 34.81 -1.96
C ALA A 325 8.85 33.76 -2.55
N VAL A 326 8.59 33.30 -3.78
CA VAL A 326 9.45 32.32 -4.47
C VAL A 326 10.81 32.93 -4.80
N VAL A 327 10.86 34.14 -5.37
CA VAL A 327 12.13 34.81 -5.70
C VAL A 327 12.93 35.11 -4.43
N SER A 328 12.27 35.48 -3.34
CA SER A 328 12.93 35.68 -2.05
C SER A 328 13.57 34.40 -1.51
N ALA A 329 12.91 33.25 -1.69
CA ALA A 329 13.40 31.95 -1.20
C ALA A 329 14.47 31.31 -2.10
N HIS A 330 14.36 31.46 -3.43
CA HIS A 330 15.17 30.72 -4.41
C HIS A 330 16.12 31.61 -5.22
N GLY A 331 15.94 32.93 -5.18
CA GLY A 331 16.62 33.89 -6.05
C GLY A 331 15.91 34.10 -7.38
N GLU A 332 16.42 35.05 -8.17
CA GLU A 332 15.96 35.29 -9.54
C GLU A 332 16.40 34.13 -10.46
N PRO A 333 15.56 33.70 -11.41
CA PRO A 333 15.91 32.62 -12.32
C PRO A 333 17.05 33.05 -13.25
N GLU A 334 17.98 32.11 -13.51
CA GLU A 334 19.11 32.36 -14.44
C GLU A 334 18.64 32.61 -15.88
N THR A 335 17.49 32.03 -16.26
CA THR A 335 16.87 32.19 -17.57
C THR A 335 15.35 32.30 -17.45
N GLY A 336 14.74 33.13 -18.30
CA GLY A 336 13.30 33.36 -18.30
C GLY A 336 12.84 34.45 -17.33
N ASP A 337 11.53 34.68 -17.30
CA ASP A 337 10.88 35.65 -16.41
C ASP A 337 10.27 34.91 -15.21
N ALA A 338 10.61 35.35 -13.99
CA ALA A 338 10.18 34.69 -12.74
C ALA A 338 8.66 34.57 -12.65
N ARG A 339 7.93 35.62 -13.05
CA ARG A 339 6.47 35.62 -13.05
C ARG A 339 5.91 34.54 -13.97
N SER A 340 6.45 34.41 -15.18
CA SER A 340 6.01 33.42 -16.16
C SER A 340 6.28 31.99 -15.69
N ILE A 341 7.44 31.72 -15.07
CA ILE A 341 7.80 30.40 -14.52
C ILE A 341 6.87 30.02 -13.37
N VAL A 342 6.68 30.92 -12.41
CA VAL A 342 5.79 30.70 -11.27
C VAL A 342 4.35 30.52 -11.72
N GLN A 343 3.88 31.31 -12.69
CA GLN A 343 2.53 31.17 -13.22
C GLN A 343 2.30 29.81 -13.90
N ALA A 344 3.27 29.33 -14.68
CA ALA A 344 3.18 28.00 -15.30
C ALA A 344 3.13 26.88 -14.25
N ALA A 345 4.01 26.93 -13.24
CA ALA A 345 4.02 25.95 -12.17
C ALA A 345 2.73 25.99 -11.32
N LEU A 346 2.18 27.17 -11.02
CA LEU A 346 0.88 27.30 -10.35
C LEU A 346 -0.24 26.70 -11.19
N GLN A 347 -0.21 26.87 -12.51
CA GLN A 347 -1.19 26.30 -13.42
C GLN A 347 -1.15 24.77 -13.39
N GLU A 348 0.05 24.16 -13.39
CA GLU A 348 0.22 22.71 -13.24
C GLU A 348 -0.40 22.22 -11.92
N LEU A 349 -0.12 22.91 -10.80
CA LEU A 349 -0.70 22.54 -9.49
C LEU A 349 -2.24 22.71 -9.44
N VAL A 350 -2.80 23.66 -10.19
CA VAL A 350 -4.25 23.81 -10.34
C VAL A 350 -4.84 22.68 -11.19
N GLU A 351 -4.16 22.30 -12.28
CA GLU A 351 -4.58 21.21 -13.16
C GLU A 351 -4.55 19.84 -12.45
N ASP A 352 -3.55 19.63 -11.59
CA ASP A 352 -3.46 18.47 -10.71
C ASP A 352 -4.46 18.52 -9.54
N GLY A 353 -5.19 19.62 -9.38
CA GLY A 353 -6.21 19.80 -8.34
C GLY A 353 -5.64 20.01 -6.94
N LEU A 354 -4.34 20.29 -6.82
CA LEU A 354 -3.66 20.62 -5.57
C LEU A 354 -3.98 22.06 -5.14
N LEU A 355 -4.12 22.98 -6.09
CA LEU A 355 -4.47 24.38 -5.81
C LEU A 355 -5.82 24.77 -6.43
N GLN A 356 -6.46 25.76 -5.83
CA GLN A 356 -7.63 26.44 -6.36
C GLN A 356 -7.19 27.78 -6.96
N ALA A 357 -7.49 27.98 -8.24
CA ALA A 357 -7.25 29.25 -8.92
C ALA A 357 -8.20 30.34 -8.39
N PRO A 358 -7.79 31.62 -8.44
CA PRO A 358 -8.66 32.74 -8.13
C PRO A 358 -9.93 32.74 -8.98
N THR A 359 -11.08 33.06 -8.39
CA THR A 359 -12.33 33.20 -9.13
C THR A 359 -12.26 34.46 -10.00
N ALA A 360 -12.27 34.30 -11.32
CA ALA A 360 -12.28 35.46 -12.23
C ALA A 360 -13.48 36.37 -11.91
N GLN A 361 -13.22 37.65 -11.65
CA GLN A 361 -14.27 38.65 -11.54
C GLN A 361 -14.95 38.78 -12.92
N THR A 362 -16.20 38.36 -13.02
CA THR A 362 -17.05 38.55 -14.20
C THR A 362 -17.47 39.99 -14.41
#